data_AF-A0A388M5P9-F1
#
_entry.id   AF-A0A388M5P9-F1
#
_cell.length_a   1.000
_cell.length_b   1.000
_cell.length_c   1.000
_cell.angle_alpha   90.00
_cell.angle_beta   90.00
_cell.angle_gamma   90.00
#
_symmetry.space_group_name_H-M   'P 1'
#
loop_
_entity.id
_entity.type
_entity.pdbx_description
1 polymer ?
#
loop_
_entity_poly.entity_id
_entity_poly.type
_entity_poly.pdbx_seq_one_letter_code
_entity_poly.pdbx_strand_id
1 'polypeptide(L)'
;MTLAVNSKTPKRDRDGLTGGLDAYLMEEEVLTDDGLNIPPKRARGKRTAKNFGAVEECEEEARVMSRADYEKSLRRKACTPTKTTFVGKETPTSRNIVQSVLETRAKLMAKEWREIKKLCEARNITYGEGKEETDQDFLGRAIGKKTSVNIRKRITVRVRYGSSVKKRGIRDVLISNIESCDLHPAIAGIFRQKARVVWRRNNNVVEILCNYKQLSKKPELPCACKHYGLPVVSGHVLTRVSDVPGLPALVYNGKNVVHPRLETTKEEVSSSIRLALTTVLGNHFSGHLPDLQISDCFSSEGNERVSMDEGMVYVVKKQYKDLLITQVDRNADDLVMTCTSTYQYSLDKMFTWNTAYDEVSSGEAETLKEMKRDFEGLGLHKLVNWNSKGKIGSAYVLPKHKDLERWRPIAPACSEPTTTGSRWIARTLNYLLEKLPGA
;
A
#
# COMPACT_ATOMS: atom_id res chain seq x y z
N MET A 1 0.71 -14.78 51.74
CA MET A 1 -0.14 -15.95 51.42
C MET A 1 0.32 -16.53 50.11
N THR A 2 0.78 -17.77 50.19
CA THR A 2 1.50 -18.56 49.20
C THR A 2 0.50 -19.29 48.31
N LEU A 3 0.58 -19.11 46.99
CA LEU A 3 -0.04 -20.03 46.04
C LEU A 3 0.93 -20.34 44.92
N ALA A 4 1.11 -21.65 44.72
CA ALA A 4 2.09 -22.29 43.88
C ALA A 4 1.81 -22.07 42.38
N VAL A 5 2.88 -21.80 41.62
CA VAL A 5 2.86 -21.78 40.16
C VAL A 5 3.51 -23.08 39.66
N ASN A 6 2.70 -23.83 38.92
CA ASN A 6 3.07 -25.11 38.33
C ASN A 6 3.92 -24.87 37.06
N SER A 7 5.07 -25.54 36.99
CA SER A 7 6.05 -25.45 35.91
C SER A 7 5.71 -26.39 34.76
N LYS A 8 5.47 -25.83 33.56
CA LYS A 8 5.63 -26.56 32.29
C LYS A 8 6.40 -25.70 31.31
N THR A 9 7.57 -26.21 30.94
CA THR A 9 8.57 -25.69 29.99
C THR A 9 8.05 -25.66 28.54
N PRO A 10 8.76 -24.93 27.64
CA PRO A 10 8.12 -24.12 26.61
C PRO A 10 8.00 -24.82 25.25
N LYS A 11 6.98 -24.41 24.50
CA LYS A 11 6.93 -24.62 23.05
C LYS A 11 7.99 -23.73 22.41
N ARG A 12 8.85 -24.34 21.58
CA ARG A 12 9.83 -23.68 20.73
C ARG A 12 9.14 -22.62 19.86
N ASP A 13 9.46 -21.36 20.11
CA ASP A 13 9.20 -20.28 19.17
C ASP A 13 10.08 -20.45 17.93
N ARG A 14 9.44 -20.36 16.78
CA ARG A 14 10.09 -20.28 15.47
C ARG A 14 9.91 -18.87 14.95
N ASP A 15 10.52 -17.93 15.67
CA ASP A 15 10.74 -16.56 15.23
C ASP A 15 12.23 -16.42 14.88
N GLY A 16 12.52 -16.21 13.61
CA GLY A 16 13.86 -16.00 13.12
C GLY A 16 13.84 -15.64 11.65
N LEU A 17 14.31 -14.43 11.34
CA LEU A 17 14.56 -13.81 10.03
C LEU A 17 13.54 -12.75 9.58
N THR A 18 13.52 -11.62 10.30
CA THR A 18 13.21 -10.30 9.71
C THR A 18 14.19 -9.19 10.12
N GLY A 19 15.37 -9.51 10.66
CA GLY A 19 16.39 -8.53 10.99
C GLY A 19 17.73 -8.91 10.38
N GLY A 20 18.26 -8.06 9.49
CA GLY A 20 19.60 -8.24 8.93
C GLY A 20 19.77 -7.67 7.53
N LEU A 21 19.65 -6.36 7.36
CA LEU A 21 20.11 -5.66 6.15
C LEU A 21 20.55 -4.19 6.39
N ASP A 22 20.75 -3.78 7.65
CA ASP A 22 21.17 -2.40 7.99
C ASP A 22 22.63 -2.29 8.47
N ALA A 23 23.44 -3.36 8.36
CA ALA A 23 24.81 -3.38 8.89
C ALA A 23 25.94 -3.23 7.84
N TYR A 24 25.65 -3.01 6.55
CA TYR A 24 26.67 -3.07 5.48
C TYR A 24 26.89 -1.76 4.70
N LEU A 25 26.73 -0.59 5.31
CA LEU A 25 26.92 0.70 4.61
C LEU A 25 27.86 1.67 5.34
N MET A 26 29.06 1.20 5.68
CA MET A 26 30.17 2.04 6.14
C MET A 26 31.50 1.52 5.56
N GLU A 27 31.63 1.46 4.23
CA GLU A 27 32.96 1.41 3.59
C GLU A 27 33.00 2.48 2.50
N GLU A 28 33.95 3.40 2.67
CA GLU A 28 34.15 4.63 1.93
C GLU A 28 35.36 4.40 1.02
N GLU A 29 35.12 4.14 -0.27
CA GLU A 29 36.20 4.08 -1.25
C GLU A 29 36.28 5.40 -2.03
N VAL A 30 37.45 6.03 -1.91
CA VAL A 30 37.88 7.20 -2.66
C VAL A 30 38.28 6.75 -4.07
N LEU A 31 37.52 7.15 -5.08
CA LEU A 31 37.82 6.89 -6.48
C LEU A 31 38.44 8.14 -7.12
N THR A 32 39.68 7.99 -7.56
CA THR A 32 40.45 8.98 -8.33
C THR A 32 39.99 9.02 -9.79
N ASP A 33 39.94 10.24 -10.30
CA ASP A 33 39.51 10.66 -11.63
C ASP A 33 40.64 10.48 -12.64
N ASP A 34 40.43 9.67 -13.69
CA ASP A 34 41.30 9.65 -14.87
C ASP A 34 40.43 9.64 -16.13
N GLY A 35 40.41 10.80 -16.78
CA GLY A 35 39.68 11.04 -18.01
C GLY A 35 40.35 10.42 -19.23
N LEU A 36 39.54 9.89 -20.16
CA LEU A 36 39.97 9.65 -21.53
C LEU A 36 38.86 9.91 -22.56
N ASN A 37 39.35 10.36 -23.71
CA ASN A 37 38.69 11.05 -24.80
C ASN A 37 37.65 10.21 -25.58
N ILE A 38 36.52 10.86 -25.89
CA ILE A 38 35.42 10.35 -26.71
C ILE A 38 35.61 10.74 -28.18
N PRO A 39 35.46 9.82 -29.16
CA PRO A 39 35.34 10.18 -30.57
C PRO A 39 33.88 10.51 -30.95
N PRO A 40 33.62 11.49 -31.85
CA PRO A 40 32.28 11.96 -32.14
C PRO A 40 31.69 11.20 -33.33
N LYS A 41 30.56 10.49 -33.18
CA LYS A 41 29.80 10.05 -34.36
C LYS A 41 28.27 10.09 -34.20
N ARG A 42 27.73 10.89 -35.12
CA ARG A 42 26.51 10.71 -35.95
C ARG A 42 25.16 11.10 -35.35
N ALA A 43 24.76 12.30 -35.77
CA ALA A 43 23.41 12.83 -35.76
C ALA A 43 22.42 11.87 -36.47
N ARG A 44 21.29 11.60 -35.81
CA ARG A 44 20.14 10.94 -36.43
C ARG A 44 18.85 11.63 -35.99
N GLY A 45 18.17 12.22 -36.97
CA GLY A 45 16.71 12.31 -37.04
C GLY A 45 16.02 13.30 -36.11
N LYS A 46 15.97 14.58 -36.53
CA LYS A 46 15.02 15.59 -36.07
C LYS A 46 13.58 15.04 -36.12
N ARG A 47 12.84 15.15 -35.01
CA ARG A 47 11.39 15.29 -35.03
C ARG A 47 11.06 16.71 -34.57
N THR A 48 10.54 17.49 -35.49
CA THR A 48 10.00 18.84 -35.30
C THR A 48 8.83 18.81 -34.32
N ALA A 49 9.03 19.42 -33.16
CA ALA A 49 7.93 19.83 -32.28
C ALA A 49 7.23 21.05 -32.90
N LYS A 50 5.90 21.08 -32.82
CA LYS A 50 5.11 22.24 -33.20
C LYS A 50 5.41 23.38 -32.22
N ASN A 51 5.70 24.54 -32.79
CA ASN A 51 5.82 25.83 -32.12
C ASN A 51 4.56 26.11 -31.28
N PHE A 52 4.76 26.36 -29.99
CA PHE A 52 3.93 27.29 -29.23
C PHE A 52 4.77 28.55 -29.03
N GLY A 53 4.20 29.70 -29.40
CA GLY A 53 4.88 30.99 -29.45
C GLY A 53 5.29 31.53 -28.08
N ALA A 54 6.20 32.51 -28.13
CA ALA A 54 6.55 33.44 -27.05
C ALA A 54 5.27 34.00 -26.38
N VAL A 55 5.16 34.04 -25.04
CA VAL A 55 5.79 35.00 -24.12
C VAL A 55 5.61 36.43 -24.61
N GLU A 56 4.43 36.99 -24.36
CA GLU A 56 4.19 38.28 -23.70
C GLU A 56 2.66 38.48 -23.56
N GLU A 57 2.23 39.23 -22.55
CA GLU A 57 0.83 39.52 -22.16
C GLU A 57 0.05 38.42 -21.42
N CYS A 58 0.32 38.25 -20.12
CA CYS A 58 -0.76 37.95 -19.16
C CYS A 58 -0.39 38.41 -17.75
N GLU A 59 0.05 39.67 -17.61
CA GLU A 59 -0.02 40.41 -16.36
C GLU A 59 -1.23 41.35 -16.46
N GLU A 60 -2.37 40.99 -15.87
CA GLU A 60 -3.31 41.94 -15.25
C GLU A 60 -4.48 41.16 -14.60
N GLU A 61 -4.93 41.61 -13.43
CA GLU A 61 -6.17 41.24 -12.74
C GLU A 61 -6.25 39.90 -11.96
N ALA A 62 -5.32 39.70 -11.03
CA ALA A 62 -5.69 39.02 -9.78
C ALA A 62 -6.52 39.97 -8.88
N ARG A 63 -7.80 40.16 -9.21
CA ARG A 63 -8.75 40.75 -8.26
C ARG A 63 -8.91 39.80 -7.09
N VAL A 64 -8.34 40.17 -5.96
CA VAL A 64 -8.65 39.60 -4.64
C VAL A 64 -10.15 39.81 -4.40
N MET A 65 -10.95 38.78 -4.65
CA MET A 65 -12.35 38.77 -4.19
C MET A 65 -12.34 38.95 -2.68
N SER A 66 -13.03 39.98 -2.19
CA SER A 66 -13.21 40.16 -0.76
C SER A 66 -13.93 38.93 -0.18
N ARG A 67 -13.69 38.62 1.09
CA ARG A 67 -14.38 37.53 1.80
C ARG A 67 -15.91 37.66 1.70
N ALA A 68 -16.42 38.89 1.61
CA ALA A 68 -17.84 39.18 1.42
C ALA A 68 -18.36 38.78 0.03
N ASP A 69 -17.54 38.94 -1.03
CA ASP A 69 -17.91 38.54 -2.40
C ASP A 69 -17.88 37.01 -2.58
N TYR A 70 -16.95 36.34 -1.89
CA TYR A 70 -16.92 34.88 -1.84
C TYR A 70 -18.15 34.30 -1.13
N GLU A 71 -18.58 34.91 -0.01
CA GLU A 71 -19.80 34.52 0.69
C GLU A 71 -21.08 34.86 -0.11
N LYS A 72 -21.11 35.95 -0.89
CA LYS A 72 -22.20 36.27 -1.83
C LYS A 72 -22.33 35.24 -2.96
N SER A 73 -21.20 34.74 -3.48
CA SER A 73 -21.17 33.70 -4.52
C SER A 73 -21.71 32.35 -4.03
N LEU A 74 -21.43 32.00 -2.76
CA LEU A 74 -21.97 30.80 -2.11
C LEU A 74 -23.51 30.86 -1.94
N ARG A 75 -24.09 32.05 -1.73
CA ARG A 75 -25.56 32.20 -1.61
C ARG A 75 -26.30 32.17 -2.94
N ARG A 76 -25.64 32.41 -4.08
CA ARG A 76 -26.27 32.37 -5.42
C ARG A 76 -26.33 30.96 -6.04
N LYS A 77 -25.73 29.95 -5.41
CA LYS A 77 -25.77 28.54 -5.87
C LYS A 77 -26.86 27.69 -5.22
N ALA A 78 -27.78 28.29 -4.45
CA ALA A 78 -29.02 27.63 -4.07
C ALA A 78 -29.99 27.66 -5.27
N CYS A 79 -30.40 26.46 -5.68
CA CYS A 79 -31.15 26.17 -6.91
C CYS A 79 -32.38 27.06 -7.14
N THR A 80 -32.51 27.58 -8.36
CA THR A 80 -33.78 28.00 -8.94
C THR A 80 -34.71 26.79 -9.10
N PRO A 81 -35.93 26.79 -8.54
CA PRO A 81 -36.90 25.73 -8.76
C PRO A 81 -37.60 25.96 -10.11
N THR A 82 -37.48 24.99 -11.01
CA THR A 82 -38.24 24.90 -12.25
C THR A 82 -39.71 24.67 -11.91
N LYS A 83 -40.57 25.66 -12.18
CA LYS A 83 -42.03 25.50 -12.09
C LYS A 83 -42.50 24.48 -13.12
N THR A 84 -42.87 23.29 -12.65
CA THR A 84 -43.64 22.33 -13.43
C THR A 84 -44.98 22.17 -12.72
N THR A 85 -46.03 22.69 -13.34
CA THR A 85 -47.42 22.55 -12.90
C THR A 85 -47.86 21.10 -13.11
N PHE A 86 -47.87 20.32 -12.02
CA PHE A 86 -48.57 19.04 -11.96
C PHE A 86 -49.73 19.16 -10.97
N VAL A 87 -50.91 18.82 -11.46
CA VAL A 87 -52.17 18.81 -10.72
C VAL A 87 -52.22 17.59 -9.80
N GLY A 88 -52.31 17.87 -8.50
CA GLY A 88 -53.02 17.09 -7.48
C GLY A 88 -52.74 15.58 -7.37
N LYS A 89 -51.72 15.21 -6.60
CA LYS A 89 -51.73 14.00 -5.76
C LYS A 89 -50.95 14.27 -4.47
N GLU A 90 -51.57 13.94 -3.35
CA GLU A 90 -51.07 14.17 -1.99
C GLU A 90 -49.65 13.58 -1.83
N THR A 91 -48.68 14.44 -1.53
CA THR A 91 -47.31 14.01 -1.23
C THR A 91 -47.22 13.50 0.21
N PRO A 92 -46.68 12.30 0.45
CA PRO A 92 -46.32 11.86 1.78
C PRO A 92 -45.20 12.77 2.31
N THR A 93 -45.36 13.22 3.55
CA THR A 93 -44.40 14.05 4.28
C THR A 93 -42.98 13.53 4.09
N SER A 94 -42.10 14.37 3.53
CA SER A 94 -40.68 14.06 3.30
C SER A 94 -39.97 13.93 4.65
N ARG A 95 -40.14 12.77 5.30
CA ARG A 95 -39.27 12.35 6.40
C ARG A 95 -37.84 12.38 5.87
N ASN A 96 -37.00 13.14 6.57
CA ASN A 96 -35.60 13.34 6.26
C ASN A 96 -34.95 11.98 5.95
N ILE A 97 -34.53 11.77 4.70
CA ILE A 97 -33.97 10.51 4.20
C ILE A 97 -32.81 10.06 5.10
N VAL A 98 -32.03 11.02 5.64
CA VAL A 98 -30.96 10.77 6.59
C VAL A 98 -31.49 10.14 7.88
N GLN A 99 -32.62 10.63 8.40
CA GLN A 99 -33.27 10.08 9.58
C GLN A 99 -33.82 8.67 9.31
N SER A 100 -34.42 8.44 8.14
CA SER A 100 -34.87 7.11 7.72
C SER A 100 -33.71 6.11 7.61
N VAL A 101 -32.56 6.52 7.08
CA VAL A 101 -31.36 5.69 6.99
C VAL A 101 -30.78 5.40 8.38
N LEU A 102 -30.71 6.39 9.27
CA LEU A 102 -30.23 6.22 10.65
C LEU A 102 -31.17 5.32 11.47
N GLU A 103 -32.48 5.48 11.33
CA GLU A 103 -33.48 4.62 11.97
C GLU A 103 -33.43 3.19 11.41
N THR A 104 -33.23 3.02 10.10
CA THR A 104 -33.09 1.70 9.47
C THR A 104 -31.82 1.01 9.95
N ARG A 105 -30.70 1.76 10.07
CA ARG A 105 -29.45 1.25 10.65
C ARG A 105 -29.66 0.80 12.10
N ALA A 106 -30.31 1.62 12.93
CA ALA A 106 -30.60 1.25 14.33
C ALA A 106 -31.51 0.01 14.41
N LYS A 107 -32.56 -0.07 13.59
CA LYS A 107 -33.46 -1.23 13.50
C LYS A 107 -32.75 -2.50 13.06
N LEU A 108 -31.82 -2.41 12.11
CA LEU A 108 -31.03 -3.57 11.67
C LEU A 108 -30.02 -4.03 12.72
N MET A 109 -29.42 -3.09 13.45
CA MET A 109 -28.53 -3.41 14.57
C MET A 109 -29.29 -4.00 15.77
N ALA A 110 -30.59 -3.71 15.90
CA ALA A 110 -31.47 -4.22 16.95
C ALA A 110 -32.17 -5.55 16.61
N LYS A 111 -32.17 -5.99 15.35
CA LYS A 111 -32.79 -7.25 14.93
C LYS A 111 -31.95 -8.45 15.34
N GLU A 112 -32.60 -9.51 15.81
CA GLU A 112 -31.92 -10.79 16.00
C GLU A 112 -31.39 -11.30 14.66
N TRP A 113 -30.17 -11.87 14.70
CA TRP A 113 -29.49 -12.43 13.53
C TRP A 113 -30.35 -13.35 12.67
N ARG A 114 -31.24 -14.14 13.29
CA ARG A 114 -32.15 -15.03 12.57
C ARG A 114 -33.03 -14.30 11.56
N GLU A 115 -33.38 -13.04 11.82
CA GLU A 115 -34.17 -12.22 10.90
C GLU A 115 -33.31 -11.67 9.75
N ILE A 116 -32.06 -11.26 10.03
CA ILE A 116 -31.13 -10.78 9.01
C ILE A 116 -30.74 -11.92 8.06
N LYS A 117 -30.46 -13.12 8.61
CA LYS A 117 -30.19 -14.33 7.83
C LYS A 117 -31.38 -14.70 6.93
N LYS A 118 -32.60 -14.73 7.49
CA LYS A 118 -33.83 -14.95 6.71
C LYS A 118 -34.02 -13.92 5.58
N LEU A 119 -33.70 -12.65 5.82
CA LEU A 119 -33.81 -11.59 4.80
C LEU A 119 -32.82 -11.77 3.65
N CYS A 120 -31.61 -12.28 3.93
CA CYS A 120 -30.61 -12.54 2.92
C CYS A 120 -30.89 -13.84 2.15
N GLU A 121 -31.29 -14.91 2.86
CA GLU A 121 -31.72 -16.19 2.27
C GLU A 121 -32.94 -16.01 1.35
N ALA A 122 -33.96 -15.26 1.81
CA ALA A 122 -35.16 -14.98 1.03
C ALA A 122 -34.91 -14.17 -0.25
N ARG A 123 -33.69 -13.63 -0.43
CA ARG A 123 -33.33 -12.77 -1.56
C ARG A 123 -32.22 -13.33 -2.43
N ASN A 124 -31.97 -14.65 -2.35
CA ASN A 124 -30.94 -15.35 -3.13
C ASN A 124 -29.57 -14.68 -3.03
N ILE A 125 -29.27 -14.04 -1.90
CA ILE A 125 -27.89 -13.67 -1.58
C ILE A 125 -27.23 -14.98 -1.15
N THR A 126 -26.74 -15.75 -2.13
CA THR A 126 -26.09 -17.03 -1.89
C THR A 126 -24.82 -16.76 -1.10
N TYR A 127 -24.87 -17.17 0.17
CA TYR A 127 -23.73 -17.20 1.04
C TYR A 127 -22.73 -18.24 0.52
N GLY A 128 -21.46 -17.88 0.47
CA GLY A 128 -20.38 -18.85 0.34
C GLY A 128 -20.20 -19.67 1.61
N GLU A 129 -21.27 -20.26 2.15
CA GLU A 129 -21.22 -21.32 3.15
C GLU A 129 -21.20 -22.64 2.39
N GLY A 130 -19.99 -23.16 2.17
CA GLY A 130 -19.74 -24.33 1.36
C GLY A 130 -19.16 -23.92 0.01
N LYS A 131 -17.83 -23.88 -0.09
CA LYS A 131 -17.23 -24.17 -1.40
C LYS A 131 -17.79 -25.53 -1.77
N GLU A 132 -18.57 -25.62 -2.84
CA GLU A 132 -18.52 -26.82 -3.66
C GLU A 132 -17.03 -27.05 -3.88
N GLU A 133 -16.48 -28.05 -3.18
CA GLU A 133 -15.16 -28.53 -3.48
C GLU A 133 -15.26 -29.02 -4.90
N THR A 134 -14.86 -28.16 -5.83
CA THR A 134 -14.71 -28.55 -7.22
C THR A 134 -13.95 -29.87 -7.25
N ASP A 135 -14.28 -30.80 -8.14
CA ASP A 135 -13.61 -32.11 -8.20
C ASP A 135 -12.08 -31.98 -8.26
N GLN A 136 -11.59 -30.84 -8.78
CA GLN A 136 -10.18 -30.43 -8.77
C GLN A 136 -9.58 -30.26 -7.37
N ASP A 137 -10.35 -29.77 -6.40
CA ASP A 137 -9.94 -29.65 -5.00
C ASP A 137 -9.83 -31.00 -4.30
N PHE A 138 -10.80 -31.89 -4.56
CA PHE A 138 -10.75 -33.25 -4.05
C PHE A 138 -9.55 -34.01 -4.62
N LEU A 139 -9.40 -34.02 -5.95
CA LEU A 139 -8.29 -34.66 -6.63
C LEU A 139 -6.94 -34.07 -6.20
N GLY A 140 -6.86 -32.74 -6.08
CA GLY A 140 -5.67 -32.05 -5.59
C GLY A 140 -5.31 -32.37 -4.14
N ARG A 141 -6.29 -32.71 -3.28
CA ARG A 141 -6.03 -33.25 -1.93
C ARG A 141 -5.54 -34.69 -1.99
N ALA A 142 -6.20 -35.53 -2.77
CA ALA A 142 -5.83 -36.94 -2.87
C ALA A 142 -4.39 -37.11 -3.38
N ILE A 143 -4.04 -36.40 -4.45
CA ILE A 143 -2.67 -36.37 -4.99
C ILE A 143 -1.70 -35.80 -3.96
N GLY A 144 -2.05 -34.68 -3.31
CA GLY A 144 -1.19 -34.07 -2.30
C GLY A 144 -0.93 -34.94 -1.07
N LYS A 145 -1.89 -35.79 -0.66
CA LYS A 145 -1.69 -36.76 0.43
C LYS A 145 -0.76 -37.90 0.02
N LYS A 146 -0.86 -38.37 -1.23
CA LYS A 146 -0.07 -39.52 -1.72
C LYS A 146 1.36 -39.13 -2.12
N THR A 147 1.53 -37.94 -2.69
CA THR A 147 2.81 -37.48 -3.27
C THR A 147 3.48 -36.39 -2.43
N SER A 148 2.83 -35.90 -1.37
CA SER A 148 3.24 -34.73 -0.59
C SER A 148 3.45 -33.45 -1.42
N VAL A 149 2.92 -33.41 -2.65
CA VAL A 149 3.09 -32.33 -3.61
C VAL A 149 1.78 -31.57 -3.81
N ASN A 150 1.82 -30.24 -3.76
CA ASN A 150 0.62 -29.42 -3.90
C ASN A 150 0.36 -28.97 -5.35
N ILE A 151 -0.26 -29.83 -6.15
CA ILE A 151 -0.57 -29.57 -7.57
C ILE A 151 -1.54 -28.40 -7.82
N ARG A 152 -2.21 -27.91 -6.76
CA ARG A 152 -3.15 -26.77 -6.85
C ARG A 152 -2.42 -25.44 -6.87
N LYS A 153 -1.28 -25.35 -6.20
CA LYS A 153 -0.48 -24.13 -6.16
C LYS A 153 0.22 -23.89 -7.50
N ARG A 154 0.27 -22.62 -7.92
CA ARG A 154 1.11 -22.19 -9.05
C ARG A 154 2.53 -21.98 -8.55
N ILE A 155 3.52 -22.48 -9.30
CA ILE A 155 4.93 -22.20 -9.01
C ILE A 155 5.23 -20.80 -9.54
N THR A 156 5.41 -19.84 -8.65
CA THR A 156 5.65 -18.45 -9.03
C THR A 156 7.02 -18.01 -8.53
N VAL A 157 7.95 -17.82 -9.46
CA VAL A 157 9.25 -17.22 -9.18
C VAL A 157 9.11 -15.71 -9.26
N ARG A 158 9.39 -15.03 -8.15
CA ARG A 158 9.34 -13.56 -8.05
C ARG A 158 10.75 -13.02 -8.02
N VAL A 159 11.16 -12.30 -9.06
CA VAL A 159 12.48 -11.71 -9.21
C VAL A 159 12.36 -10.21 -9.44
N ARG A 160 13.30 -9.41 -8.95
CA ARG A 160 13.34 -7.98 -9.25
C ARG A 160 13.57 -7.76 -10.74
N TYR A 161 13.03 -6.67 -11.28
CA TYR A 161 13.26 -6.34 -12.69
C TYR A 161 14.66 -5.75 -12.83
N GLY A 162 15.47 -6.39 -13.68
CA GLY A 162 16.76 -5.88 -14.16
C GLY A 162 16.84 -6.08 -15.67
N SER A 163 17.42 -5.12 -16.39
CA SER A 163 17.62 -5.21 -17.84
C SER A 163 18.49 -6.40 -18.24
N SER A 164 19.42 -6.80 -17.37
CA SER A 164 20.28 -7.97 -17.56
C SER A 164 19.55 -9.30 -17.34
N VAL A 165 18.36 -9.32 -16.72
CA VAL A 165 17.67 -10.56 -16.33
C VAL A 165 16.69 -11.03 -17.41
N LYS A 166 16.93 -12.21 -17.96
CA LYS A 166 16.08 -12.87 -18.95
C LYS A 166 14.99 -13.69 -18.28
N LYS A 167 13.76 -13.19 -18.35
CA LYS A 167 12.55 -13.90 -17.85
C LYS A 167 12.41 -15.31 -18.41
N ARG A 168 12.73 -15.50 -19.69
CA ARG A 168 12.67 -16.79 -20.38
C ARG A 168 13.69 -17.76 -19.80
N GLY A 169 14.95 -17.35 -19.64
CA GLY A 169 16.00 -18.18 -19.04
C GLY A 169 15.61 -18.68 -17.65
N ILE A 170 15.07 -17.81 -16.79
CA ILE A 170 14.57 -18.20 -15.46
C ILE A 170 13.47 -19.27 -15.56
N ARG A 171 12.55 -19.11 -16.51
CA ARG A 171 11.46 -20.08 -16.71
C ARG A 171 12.01 -21.41 -17.22
N ASP A 172 12.97 -21.39 -18.13
CA ASP A 172 13.56 -22.59 -18.71
C ASP A 172 14.34 -23.36 -17.64
N VAL A 173 15.17 -22.68 -16.83
CA VAL A 173 15.84 -23.28 -15.66
C VAL A 173 14.83 -23.86 -14.68
N LEU A 174 13.76 -23.13 -14.38
CA LEU A 174 12.70 -23.62 -13.49
C LEU A 174 12.03 -24.89 -14.05
N ILE A 175 11.72 -24.94 -15.35
CA ILE A 175 11.10 -26.10 -16.00
C ILE A 175 12.07 -27.28 -16.00
N SER A 176 13.33 -27.08 -16.37
CA SER A 176 14.34 -28.15 -16.34
C SER A 176 14.49 -28.74 -14.93
N ASN A 177 14.41 -27.91 -13.89
CA ASN A 177 14.44 -28.39 -12.50
C ASN A 177 13.18 -29.16 -12.10
N ILE A 178 12.01 -28.81 -12.64
CA ILE A 178 10.77 -29.58 -12.42
C ILE A 178 10.87 -30.94 -13.11
N GLU A 179 11.43 -30.98 -14.32
CA GLU A 179 11.59 -32.20 -15.12
C GLU A 179 12.70 -33.12 -14.58
N SER A 180 13.71 -32.56 -13.90
CA SER A 180 14.75 -33.35 -13.22
C SER A 180 14.32 -33.86 -11.84
N CYS A 181 13.17 -33.43 -11.31
CA CYS A 181 12.61 -34.03 -10.11
C CYS A 181 12.05 -35.42 -10.45
N ASP A 182 12.16 -36.37 -9.51
CA ASP A 182 11.54 -37.69 -9.61
C ASP A 182 10.01 -37.61 -9.40
N LEU A 183 9.35 -36.82 -10.24
CA LEU A 183 7.90 -36.62 -10.27
C LEU A 183 7.31 -37.45 -11.40
N HIS A 184 6.10 -37.96 -11.18
CA HIS A 184 5.35 -38.57 -12.27
C HIS A 184 5.20 -37.58 -13.45
N PRO A 185 5.41 -37.99 -14.71
CA PRO A 185 5.41 -37.09 -15.87
C PRO A 185 4.16 -36.20 -15.98
N ALA A 186 2.98 -36.73 -15.63
CA ALA A 186 1.75 -35.95 -15.59
C ALA A 186 1.79 -34.80 -14.57
N ILE A 187 2.39 -35.02 -13.39
CA ILE A 187 2.52 -33.99 -12.34
C ILE A 187 3.54 -32.94 -12.79
N ALA A 188 4.68 -33.36 -13.33
CA ALA A 188 5.69 -32.46 -13.89
C ALA A 188 5.08 -31.58 -15.01
N GLY A 189 4.28 -32.19 -15.90
CA GLY A 189 3.55 -31.48 -16.96
C GLY A 189 2.59 -30.41 -16.43
N ILE A 190 1.82 -30.70 -15.37
CA ILE A 190 0.95 -29.73 -14.70
C ILE A 190 1.77 -28.56 -14.16
N PHE A 191 2.90 -28.82 -13.52
CA PHE A 191 3.75 -27.77 -12.97
C PHE A 191 4.44 -26.93 -14.04
N ARG A 192 4.91 -27.54 -15.13
CA ARG A 192 5.43 -26.83 -16.30
C ARG A 192 4.41 -25.82 -16.86
N GLN A 193 3.15 -26.21 -16.94
CA GLN A 193 2.06 -25.32 -17.39
C GLN A 193 1.76 -24.21 -16.37
N LYS A 194 1.87 -24.51 -15.07
CA LYS A 194 1.59 -23.57 -13.97
C LYS A 194 2.80 -22.72 -13.55
N ALA A 195 3.99 -23.00 -14.07
CA ALA A 195 5.22 -22.28 -13.81
C ALA A 195 5.15 -20.86 -14.37
N ARG A 196 5.34 -19.86 -13.50
CA ARG A 196 5.31 -18.44 -13.85
C ARG A 196 6.50 -17.71 -13.25
N VAL A 197 7.05 -16.81 -14.04
CA VAL A 197 8.01 -15.81 -13.57
C VAL A 197 7.30 -14.47 -13.53
N VAL A 198 7.40 -13.76 -12.41
CA VAL A 198 6.76 -12.47 -12.18
C VAL A 198 7.80 -11.48 -11.72
N TRP A 199 7.80 -10.30 -12.35
CA TRP A 199 8.64 -9.19 -11.90
C TRP A 199 8.10 -8.65 -10.59
N ARG A 200 8.98 -8.55 -9.59
CA ARG A 200 8.75 -7.69 -8.44
C ARG A 200 8.82 -6.25 -8.94
N ARG A 201 7.88 -5.43 -8.50
CA ARG A 201 7.92 -3.99 -8.74
C ARG A 201 9.20 -3.44 -8.10
N ASN A 202 9.96 -2.67 -8.86
CA ASN A 202 11.09 -1.91 -8.32
C ASN A 202 10.53 -0.76 -7.47
N ASN A 203 11.31 -0.34 -6.47
CA ASN A 203 10.87 0.75 -5.62
C ASN A 203 10.66 2.02 -6.46
N ASN A 204 9.71 2.84 -6.03
CA ASN A 204 9.57 4.19 -6.55
C ASN A 204 10.13 5.21 -5.56
N VAL A 205 10.26 6.46 -6.01
CA VAL A 205 10.79 7.56 -5.20
C VAL A 205 9.99 7.74 -3.90
N VAL A 206 8.66 7.65 -3.92
CA VAL A 206 7.83 7.82 -2.71
C VAL A 206 8.09 6.71 -1.68
N GLU A 207 8.30 5.46 -2.12
CA GLU A 207 8.62 4.31 -1.26
C GLU A 207 9.98 4.47 -0.56
N ILE A 208 10.93 5.16 -1.21
CA ILE A 208 12.26 5.40 -0.65
C ILE A 208 12.29 6.64 0.23
N LEU A 209 11.80 7.78 -0.25
CA LEU A 209 11.93 9.07 0.43
C LEU A 209 10.96 9.25 1.58
N CYS A 210 9.70 8.81 1.46
CA CYS A 210 8.69 9.16 2.46
C CYS A 210 8.92 8.48 3.81
N ASN A 211 8.93 9.28 4.87
CA ASN A 211 9.17 8.84 6.24
C ASN A 211 8.02 9.19 7.21
N TYR A 212 6.95 9.82 6.73
CA TYR A 212 5.84 10.34 7.57
C TYR A 212 5.15 9.28 8.45
N LYS A 213 5.05 8.02 8.01
CA LYS A 213 4.47 6.91 8.81
C LYS A 213 5.36 6.45 9.95
N GLN A 214 6.68 6.59 9.79
CA GLN A 214 7.63 6.26 10.85
C GLN A 214 7.65 7.40 11.87
N LEU A 215 7.61 8.64 11.40
CA LEU A 215 7.60 9.83 12.24
C LEU A 215 6.29 10.02 13.00
N SER A 216 5.14 9.63 12.46
CA SER A 216 3.85 9.72 13.17
C SER A 216 3.72 8.82 14.40
N LYS A 217 4.69 7.94 14.64
CA LYS A 217 4.76 7.08 15.82
C LYS A 217 5.66 7.63 16.92
N LYS A 218 6.44 8.67 16.63
CA LYS A 218 7.31 9.29 17.62
C LYS A 218 6.46 10.22 18.49
N PRO A 219 6.65 10.21 19.82
CA PRO A 219 5.87 11.07 20.72
C PRO A 219 6.23 12.55 20.55
N GLU A 220 7.49 12.82 20.22
CA GLU A 220 8.01 14.17 20.03
C GLU A 220 8.84 14.26 18.76
N LEU A 221 8.73 15.40 18.10
CA LEU A 221 9.37 15.68 16.82
C LEU A 221 9.97 17.09 16.89
N PRO A 222 11.24 17.24 17.33
CA PRO A 222 11.87 18.54 17.48
C PRO A 222 12.08 19.21 16.12
N CYS A 223 12.13 20.54 16.11
CA CYS A 223 12.39 21.33 14.90
C CYS A 223 13.84 21.18 14.44
N ALA A 224 14.05 20.82 13.16
CA ALA A 224 15.38 20.72 12.54
C ALA A 224 15.62 21.77 11.43
N CYS A 225 14.74 22.77 11.33
CA CYS A 225 14.63 23.62 10.14
C CYS A 225 15.78 24.62 9.92
N LYS A 226 16.54 24.96 10.97
CA LYS A 226 17.58 26.01 10.93
C LYS A 226 18.74 25.72 9.97
N HIS A 227 18.97 24.45 9.62
CA HIS A 227 20.19 24.03 8.92
C HIS A 227 20.06 23.92 7.39
N TYR A 228 18.85 24.07 6.84
CA TYR A 228 18.57 23.65 5.46
C TYR A 228 18.48 24.79 4.43
N GLY A 229 18.30 26.04 4.85
CA GLY A 229 18.16 27.18 3.92
C GLY A 229 17.00 27.06 2.93
N LEU A 230 15.97 26.27 3.27
CA LEU A 230 14.80 26.02 2.42
C LEU A 230 13.67 27.04 2.68
N PRO A 231 12.70 27.19 1.76
CA PRO A 231 11.54 28.05 1.97
C PRO A 231 10.82 27.73 3.28
N VAL A 232 10.51 28.78 4.05
CA VAL A 232 9.86 28.68 5.36
C VAL A 232 8.47 29.31 5.35
N VAL A 233 7.53 28.66 6.03
CA VAL A 233 6.18 29.14 6.31
C VAL A 233 6.00 29.12 7.82
N SER A 234 5.63 30.27 8.41
CA SER A 234 5.52 30.43 9.86
C SER A 234 6.78 30.00 10.64
N GLY A 235 7.96 30.32 10.10
CA GLY A 235 9.27 30.00 10.72
C GLY A 235 9.74 28.55 10.57
N HIS A 236 9.02 27.72 9.82
CA HIS A 236 9.34 26.30 9.62
C HIS A 236 9.40 25.94 8.14
N VAL A 237 10.29 25.01 7.77
CA VAL A 237 10.38 24.51 6.39
C VAL A 237 9.05 23.89 5.98
N LEU A 238 8.52 24.33 4.84
CA LEU A 238 7.37 23.75 4.16
C LEU A 238 7.50 24.07 2.67
N THR A 239 7.98 23.11 1.89
CA THR A 239 8.27 23.31 0.46
C THR A 239 8.00 22.03 -0.33
N ARG A 240 7.67 22.15 -1.61
CA ARG A 240 7.65 20.97 -2.49
C ARG A 240 9.08 20.54 -2.78
N VAL A 241 9.27 19.24 -3.01
CA VAL A 241 10.56 18.67 -3.42
C VAL A 241 11.01 19.24 -4.77
N SER A 242 10.07 19.51 -5.68
CA SER A 242 10.35 20.12 -6.98
C SER A 242 10.93 21.54 -6.88
N ASP A 243 10.68 22.23 -5.77
CA ASP A 243 11.05 23.63 -5.57
C ASP A 243 12.41 23.77 -4.87
N VAL A 244 13.04 22.64 -4.50
CA VAL A 244 14.35 22.61 -3.85
C VAL A 244 15.45 22.64 -4.91
N PRO A 245 16.30 23.70 -4.93
CA PRO A 245 17.35 23.83 -5.94
C PRO A 245 18.39 22.72 -5.82
N GLY A 246 18.90 22.24 -6.95
CA GLY A 246 19.96 21.24 -7.03
C GLY A 246 19.52 19.78 -6.86
N LEU A 247 18.25 19.51 -6.57
CA LEU A 247 17.75 18.13 -6.54
C LEU A 247 17.63 17.55 -7.96
N PRO A 248 17.94 16.26 -8.15
CA PRO A 248 17.80 15.61 -9.45
C PRO A 248 16.32 15.53 -9.86
N ALA A 249 16.00 15.82 -11.11
CA ALA A 249 14.62 15.77 -11.61
C ALA A 249 13.91 14.42 -11.39
N LEU A 250 14.69 13.34 -11.25
CA LEU A 250 14.20 12.01 -10.88
C LEU A 250 13.36 12.04 -9.59
N VAL A 251 13.71 12.85 -8.59
CA VAL A 251 13.02 12.87 -7.29
C VAL A 251 11.77 13.76 -7.24
N TYR A 252 11.50 14.52 -8.30
CA TYR A 252 10.36 15.46 -8.31
C TYR A 252 9.01 14.73 -8.37
N ASN A 253 8.98 13.52 -8.95
CA ASN A 253 7.77 12.71 -9.06
C ASN A 253 7.89 11.44 -8.20
N GLY A 254 7.06 11.34 -7.16
CA GLY A 254 6.99 10.19 -6.25
C GLY A 254 6.71 8.84 -6.95
N LYS A 255 6.04 8.83 -8.11
CA LYS A 255 5.76 7.62 -8.89
C LYS A 255 6.93 7.16 -9.76
N ASN A 256 7.98 7.95 -9.92
CA ASN A 256 9.15 7.54 -10.70
C ASN A 256 9.71 6.23 -10.13
N VAL A 257 9.77 5.20 -10.97
CA VAL A 257 10.35 3.90 -10.63
C VAL A 257 11.85 4.00 -10.83
N VAL A 258 12.61 3.72 -9.79
CA VAL A 258 14.07 3.86 -9.81
C VAL A 258 14.76 2.55 -10.15
N HIS A 259 15.94 2.64 -10.77
CA HIS A 259 16.73 1.45 -11.04
C HIS A 259 17.36 0.94 -9.74
N PRO A 260 17.25 -0.36 -9.42
CA PRO A 260 17.83 -0.90 -8.20
C PRO A 260 19.34 -0.62 -8.13
N ARG A 261 19.86 -0.16 -6.97
CA ARG A 261 21.31 0.09 -6.84
C ARG A 261 22.11 -1.20 -6.96
N LEU A 262 21.59 -2.27 -6.38
CA LEU A 262 22.15 -3.60 -6.52
C LEU A 262 21.43 -4.32 -7.66
N GLU A 263 22.21 -4.71 -8.67
CA GLU A 263 21.72 -5.59 -9.72
C GLU A 263 21.17 -6.89 -9.12
N THR A 264 20.18 -7.46 -9.77
CA THR A 264 19.65 -8.76 -9.37
C THR A 264 20.76 -9.81 -9.52
N THR A 265 21.22 -10.37 -8.41
CA THR A 265 22.34 -11.31 -8.46
C THR A 265 21.89 -12.71 -8.88
N LYS A 266 22.85 -13.56 -9.28
CA LYS A 266 22.57 -14.97 -9.58
C LYS A 266 22.00 -15.70 -8.36
N GLU A 267 22.48 -15.35 -7.17
CA GLU A 267 22.06 -15.90 -5.88
C GLU A 267 20.62 -15.51 -5.55
N GLU A 268 20.19 -14.27 -5.86
CA GLU A 268 18.79 -13.86 -5.67
C GLU A 268 17.85 -14.66 -6.58
N VAL A 269 18.21 -14.83 -7.87
CA VAL A 269 17.43 -15.63 -8.83
C VAL A 269 17.39 -17.09 -8.38
N SER A 270 18.55 -17.65 -8.01
CA SER A 270 18.70 -19.01 -7.48
C SER A 270 17.78 -19.22 -6.27
N SER A 271 17.91 -18.35 -5.26
CA SER A 271 17.11 -18.41 -4.04
C SER A 271 15.61 -18.29 -4.33
N SER A 272 15.22 -17.45 -5.29
CA SER A 272 13.82 -17.27 -5.69
C SER A 272 13.25 -18.51 -6.40
N ILE A 273 14.05 -19.20 -7.22
CA ILE A 273 13.68 -20.48 -7.85
C ILE A 273 13.53 -21.55 -6.77
N ARG A 274 14.54 -21.70 -5.90
CA ARG A 274 14.54 -22.67 -4.80
C ARG A 274 13.32 -22.49 -3.89
N LEU A 275 13.06 -21.26 -3.45
CA LEU A 275 11.89 -20.94 -2.62
C LEU A 275 10.56 -21.30 -3.30
N ALA A 276 10.42 -21.00 -4.59
CA ALA A 276 9.21 -21.32 -5.34
C ALA A 276 8.98 -22.83 -5.46
N LEU A 277 10.05 -23.61 -5.69
CA LEU A 277 10.00 -25.07 -5.75
C LEU A 277 9.72 -25.68 -4.37
N THR A 278 10.43 -25.28 -3.32
CA THR A 278 10.19 -25.73 -1.94
C THR A 278 8.75 -25.45 -1.49
N THR A 279 8.16 -24.32 -1.89
CA THR A 279 6.77 -23.96 -1.53
C THR A 279 5.72 -24.94 -2.08
N VAL A 280 6.01 -25.59 -3.21
CA VAL A 280 5.07 -26.44 -3.95
C VAL A 280 5.38 -27.93 -3.78
N LEU A 281 6.67 -28.28 -3.76
CA LEU A 281 7.18 -29.64 -3.65
C LEU A 281 7.44 -30.07 -2.19
N GLY A 282 7.48 -29.12 -1.24
CA GLY A 282 7.67 -29.41 0.17
C GLY A 282 8.99 -30.12 0.44
N ASN A 283 8.95 -31.12 1.32
CA ASN A 283 10.14 -31.85 1.77
C ASN A 283 10.73 -32.80 0.70
N HIS A 284 10.03 -33.08 -0.41
CA HIS A 284 10.63 -33.82 -1.53
C HIS A 284 11.78 -33.04 -2.17
N PHE A 285 11.85 -31.74 -1.91
CA PHE A 285 12.87 -30.83 -2.43
C PHE A 285 14.01 -30.57 -1.44
N SER A 286 14.10 -31.34 -0.35
CA SER A 286 15.16 -31.18 0.68
C SER A 286 16.52 -31.73 0.26
N GLY A 287 16.60 -32.43 -0.87
CA GLY A 287 17.86 -32.91 -1.42
C GLY A 287 18.76 -31.74 -1.86
N HIS A 288 20.08 -31.95 -1.88
CA HIS A 288 21.03 -30.99 -2.43
C HIS A 288 20.60 -30.66 -3.86
N LEU A 289 19.99 -29.50 -4.02
CA LEU A 289 19.65 -28.97 -5.33
C LEU A 289 20.92 -28.98 -6.17
N PRO A 290 20.87 -29.55 -7.39
CA PRO A 290 21.99 -29.41 -8.30
C PRO A 290 22.26 -27.91 -8.47
N ASP A 291 23.53 -27.57 -8.67
CA ASP A 291 23.90 -26.19 -8.95
C ASP A 291 23.11 -25.70 -10.15
N LEU A 292 22.27 -24.69 -9.90
CA LEU A 292 21.37 -24.16 -10.91
C LEU A 292 22.23 -23.46 -11.96
N GLN A 293 22.22 -23.95 -13.19
CA GLN A 293 22.86 -23.32 -14.34
C GLN A 293 22.12 -22.02 -14.68
N ILE A 294 22.45 -20.94 -13.97
CA ILE A 294 21.76 -19.65 -14.02
C ILE A 294 22.43 -18.67 -14.99
N SER A 295 23.59 -19.02 -15.57
CA SER A 295 24.29 -18.17 -16.56
C SER A 295 23.36 -17.67 -17.66
N ASP A 296 22.49 -18.54 -18.15
CA ASP A 296 21.58 -18.27 -19.28
C ASP A 296 20.39 -17.39 -18.87
N CYS A 297 20.16 -17.21 -17.57
CA CYS A 297 19.18 -16.26 -17.05
C CYS A 297 19.65 -14.81 -17.18
N PHE A 298 20.91 -14.57 -17.57
CA PHE A 298 21.49 -13.24 -17.66
C PHE A 298 21.93 -12.91 -19.09
N SER A 299 21.87 -11.63 -19.45
CA SER A 299 22.49 -11.08 -20.66
C SER A 299 23.96 -10.74 -20.36
N SER A 300 24.85 -11.12 -21.27
CA SER A 300 26.27 -10.72 -21.22
C SER A 300 26.49 -9.28 -21.67
N GLU A 301 25.50 -8.66 -22.33
CA GLU A 301 25.54 -7.25 -22.71
C GLU A 301 25.39 -6.39 -21.46
N GLY A 302 26.53 -5.92 -20.93
CA GLY A 302 26.58 -4.87 -19.93
C GLY A 302 25.94 -3.62 -20.53
N ASN A 303 24.73 -3.30 -20.10
CA ASN A 303 24.05 -2.10 -20.57
C ASN A 303 24.67 -0.92 -19.83
N GLU A 304 25.75 -0.40 -20.40
CA GLU A 304 26.39 0.81 -19.91
C GLU A 304 25.35 1.94 -19.98
N ARG A 305 25.02 2.50 -18.81
CA ARG A 305 24.09 3.61 -18.54
C ARG A 305 22.69 3.21 -18.06
N VAL A 306 22.48 3.41 -16.76
CA VAL A 306 21.35 4.22 -16.30
C VAL A 306 21.84 5.13 -15.17
N SER A 307 21.96 6.44 -15.42
CA SER A 307 22.40 7.46 -14.43
C SER A 307 21.35 7.77 -13.35
N MET A 308 20.37 6.89 -13.14
CA MET A 308 19.16 7.10 -12.34
C MET A 308 18.87 5.87 -11.49
N ASP A 309 19.82 5.54 -10.62
CA ASP A 309 19.69 4.45 -9.66
C ASP A 309 19.01 4.91 -8.35
N GLU A 310 18.67 3.92 -7.52
CA GLU A 310 18.18 4.10 -6.16
C GLU A 310 19.17 4.89 -5.29
N GLY A 311 20.49 4.77 -5.56
CA GLY A 311 21.56 5.43 -4.81
C GLY A 311 21.38 6.94 -4.76
N MET A 312 21.07 7.56 -5.91
CA MET A 312 20.77 9.00 -5.98
C MET A 312 19.60 9.41 -5.08
N VAL A 313 18.55 8.58 -4.99
CA VAL A 313 17.40 8.85 -4.14
C VAL A 313 17.77 8.69 -2.65
N TYR A 314 18.62 7.73 -2.31
CA TYR A 314 19.15 7.58 -0.95
C TYR A 314 20.07 8.72 -0.53
N VAL A 315 20.85 9.30 -1.45
CA VAL A 315 21.65 10.50 -1.17
C VAL A 315 20.73 11.66 -0.76
N VAL A 316 19.65 11.91 -1.51
CA VAL A 316 18.64 12.91 -1.13
C VAL A 316 18.01 12.58 0.23
N LYS A 317 17.63 11.31 0.46
CA LYS A 317 17.08 10.88 1.75
C LYS A 317 18.03 11.17 2.91
N LYS A 318 19.33 10.90 2.73
CA LYS A 318 20.37 11.12 3.73
C LYS A 318 20.60 12.62 3.96
N GLN A 319 20.60 13.42 2.89
CA GLN A 319 20.76 14.87 2.94
C GLN A 319 19.66 15.55 3.78
N TYR A 320 18.41 15.10 3.67
CA TYR A 320 17.25 15.69 4.38
C TYR A 320 16.69 14.77 5.46
N LYS A 321 17.55 13.96 6.11
CA LYS A 321 17.12 12.91 7.06
C LYS A 321 16.36 13.45 8.28
N ASP A 322 16.59 14.72 8.66
CA ASP A 322 15.96 15.36 9.82
C ASP A 322 14.67 16.12 9.44
N LEU A 323 14.32 16.16 8.15
CA LEU A 323 13.04 16.68 7.68
C LEU A 323 12.06 15.53 7.42
N LEU A 324 10.77 15.86 7.46
CA LEU A 324 9.73 14.94 7.04
C LEU A 324 9.50 15.09 5.55
N ILE A 325 9.52 13.97 4.83
CA ILE A 325 9.13 13.89 3.43
C ILE A 325 7.82 13.10 3.34
N THR A 326 6.81 13.69 2.72
CA THR A 326 5.50 13.07 2.55
C THR A 326 4.92 13.35 1.16
N GLN A 327 3.94 12.53 0.78
CA GLN A 327 3.15 12.76 -0.41
C GLN A 327 2.02 13.75 -0.12
N VAL A 328 1.56 14.44 -1.15
CA VAL A 328 0.40 15.33 -1.09
C VAL A 328 -0.91 14.51 -1.15
N ASP A 329 -1.92 14.90 -0.36
CA ASP A 329 -3.24 14.25 -0.37
C ASP A 329 -3.85 14.28 -1.77
N ARG A 330 -4.24 13.10 -2.25
CA ARG A 330 -4.78 12.84 -3.61
C ARG A 330 -3.82 13.17 -4.76
N ASN A 331 -2.56 13.50 -4.50
CA ASN A 331 -1.52 13.65 -5.51
C ASN A 331 -0.24 12.95 -5.05
N ALA A 332 -0.19 11.62 -5.23
CA ALA A 332 0.93 10.79 -4.78
C ALA A 332 2.26 11.06 -5.54
N ASP A 333 2.20 11.87 -6.59
CA ASP A 333 3.32 12.19 -7.48
C ASP A 333 4.06 13.40 -6.92
N ASP A 334 3.35 14.28 -6.21
CA ASP A 334 3.87 15.49 -5.62
C ASP A 334 4.34 15.20 -4.18
N LEU A 335 5.60 15.57 -3.91
CA LEU A 335 6.26 15.34 -2.63
C LEU A 335 6.53 16.67 -1.92
N VAL A 336 6.35 16.67 -0.61
CA VAL A 336 6.54 17.83 0.26
C VAL A 336 7.59 17.51 1.32
N MET A 337 8.54 18.43 1.48
CA MET A 337 9.45 18.49 2.62
C MET A 337 8.87 19.46 3.65
N THR A 338 8.76 19.01 4.90
CA THR A 338 8.23 19.81 6.01
C THR A 338 9.02 19.61 7.28
N CYS A 339 9.01 20.64 8.13
CA CYS A 339 9.51 20.54 9.49
C CYS A 339 8.74 19.46 10.26
N THR A 340 9.48 18.65 10.99
CA THR A 340 9.00 17.62 11.92
C THR A 340 8.09 18.21 13.01
N SER A 341 8.42 19.40 13.54
CA SER A 341 7.58 20.10 14.52
C SER A 341 6.24 20.58 13.95
N THR A 342 6.23 21.10 12.72
CA THR A 342 5.00 21.48 12.01
C THR A 342 4.10 20.28 11.78
N TYR A 343 4.70 19.13 11.48
CA TYR A 343 3.96 17.87 11.32
C TYR A 343 3.37 17.38 12.64
N GLN A 344 4.13 17.44 13.75
CA GLN A 344 3.62 17.12 15.09
C GLN A 344 2.44 17.98 15.48
N TYR A 345 2.58 19.30 15.36
CA TYR A 345 1.48 20.24 15.60
C TYR A 345 0.24 19.87 14.79
N SER A 346 0.44 19.44 13.54
CA SER A 346 -0.66 19.02 12.66
C SER A 346 -1.29 17.69 13.08
N LEU A 347 -0.51 16.74 13.60
CA LEU A 347 -1.03 15.51 14.21
C LEU A 347 -1.87 15.85 15.43
N ASP A 348 -1.33 16.65 16.35
CA ASP A 348 -2.00 17.02 17.59
C ASP A 348 -3.31 17.77 17.31
N LYS A 349 -3.26 18.75 16.41
CA LYS A 349 -4.44 19.49 15.99
C LYS A 349 -5.54 18.60 15.38
N MET A 350 -5.16 17.56 14.64
CA MET A 350 -6.11 16.73 13.90
C MET A 350 -6.67 15.56 14.71
N PHE A 351 -5.89 15.05 15.66
CA PHE A 351 -6.25 13.88 16.48
C PHE A 351 -6.32 14.25 17.97
N THR A 352 -5.22 14.65 18.59
CA THR A 352 -5.11 14.86 20.05
C THR A 352 -6.05 15.96 20.58
N TRP A 353 -6.13 17.10 19.90
CA TRP A 353 -6.96 18.24 20.31
C TRP A 353 -8.36 18.21 19.71
N ASN A 354 -8.66 17.20 18.90
CA ASN A 354 -9.93 17.09 18.22
C ASN A 354 -10.89 16.26 19.05
N THR A 355 -11.98 16.87 19.51
CA THR A 355 -13.00 16.25 20.37
C THR A 355 -13.73 15.06 19.73
N ALA A 356 -13.53 14.82 18.44
CA ALA A 356 -14.02 13.62 17.76
C ALA A 356 -13.18 12.35 18.06
N TYR A 357 -12.04 12.49 18.73
CA TYR A 357 -11.18 11.38 19.13
C TYR A 357 -10.98 11.37 20.64
N ASP A 358 -11.06 10.18 21.22
CA ASP A 358 -10.77 9.95 22.63
C ASP A 358 -9.32 9.48 22.81
N GLU A 359 -8.64 10.03 23.81
CA GLU A 359 -7.33 9.54 24.22
C GLU A 359 -7.47 8.23 24.99
N VAL A 360 -6.73 7.21 24.57
CA VAL A 360 -6.72 5.90 25.20
C VAL A 360 -5.35 5.66 25.81
N SER A 361 -5.29 5.58 27.14
CA SER A 361 -4.04 5.36 27.88
C SER A 361 -3.65 3.88 27.96
N SER A 362 -4.55 2.96 27.63
CA SER A 362 -4.28 1.52 27.63
C SER A 362 -3.41 1.10 26.43
N GLY A 363 -2.63 0.05 26.62
CA GLY A 363 -1.79 -0.48 25.54
C GLY A 363 -2.62 -1.16 24.45
N GLU A 364 -2.11 -1.19 23.21
CA GLU A 364 -2.82 -1.76 22.06
C GLU A 364 -3.37 -3.17 22.33
N ALA A 365 -2.60 -4.04 23.00
CA ALA A 365 -3.04 -5.40 23.32
C ALA A 365 -4.25 -5.44 24.28
N GLU A 366 -4.32 -4.51 25.22
CA GLU A 366 -5.44 -4.39 26.16
C GLU A 366 -6.67 -3.84 25.44
N THR A 367 -6.49 -2.79 24.63
CA THR A 367 -7.55 -2.24 23.79
C THR A 367 -8.13 -3.30 22.85
N LEU A 368 -7.28 -4.08 22.18
CA LEU A 368 -7.72 -5.17 21.29
C LEU A 368 -8.45 -6.29 22.05
N LYS A 369 -8.03 -6.59 23.28
CA LYS A 369 -8.70 -7.58 24.14
C LYS A 369 -10.09 -7.09 24.56
N GLU A 370 -10.22 -5.82 24.92
CA GLU A 370 -11.50 -5.18 25.23
C GLU A 370 -12.41 -5.16 24.00
N MET A 371 -11.93 -4.66 22.86
CA MET A 371 -12.68 -4.69 21.60
C MET A 371 -13.13 -6.09 21.21
N LYS A 372 -12.29 -7.12 21.46
CA LYS A 372 -12.66 -8.52 21.21
C LYS A 372 -13.77 -8.99 22.14
N ARG A 373 -13.68 -8.66 23.44
CA ARG A 373 -14.72 -8.99 24.41
C ARG A 373 -16.05 -8.35 24.02
N ASP A 374 -16.04 -7.09 23.59
CA ASP A 374 -17.25 -6.40 23.14
C ASP A 374 -17.80 -7.03 21.85
N PHE A 375 -16.91 -7.35 20.90
CA PHE A 375 -17.25 -8.06 19.68
C PHE A 375 -17.91 -9.42 19.95
N GLU A 376 -17.39 -10.17 20.93
CA GLU A 376 -17.96 -11.45 21.35
C GLU A 376 -19.28 -11.28 22.12
N GLY A 377 -19.35 -10.30 23.03
CA GLY A 377 -20.53 -9.96 23.82
C GLY A 377 -21.72 -9.51 22.96
N LEU A 378 -21.45 -8.81 21.86
CA LEU A 378 -22.45 -8.45 20.84
C LEU A 378 -22.82 -9.62 19.90
N GLY A 379 -22.21 -10.80 20.06
CA GLY A 379 -22.49 -11.98 19.25
C GLY A 379 -21.97 -11.90 17.80
N LEU A 380 -21.12 -10.91 17.47
CA LEU A 380 -20.64 -10.67 16.10
C LEU A 380 -19.72 -11.79 15.59
N HIS A 381 -19.08 -12.54 16.50
CA HIS A 381 -18.28 -13.72 16.19
C HIS A 381 -19.06 -14.83 15.49
N LYS A 382 -20.40 -14.83 15.61
CA LYS A 382 -21.29 -15.77 14.90
C LYS A 382 -21.43 -15.42 13.42
N LEU A 383 -21.08 -14.19 13.02
CA LEU A 383 -21.26 -13.66 11.67
C LEU A 383 -19.95 -13.59 10.91
N VAL A 384 -18.91 -13.10 11.58
CA VAL A 384 -17.61 -12.87 10.98
C VAL A 384 -16.52 -13.33 11.93
N ASN A 385 -15.47 -13.89 11.36
CA ASN A 385 -14.32 -14.31 12.16
C ASN A 385 -13.52 -13.07 12.58
N TRP A 386 -13.25 -12.97 13.88
CA TRP A 386 -12.27 -12.02 14.41
C TRP A 386 -10.89 -12.31 13.84
N ASN A 387 -10.22 -11.31 13.26
CA ASN A 387 -8.85 -11.48 12.82
C ASN A 387 -7.89 -11.30 14.00
N SER A 388 -7.43 -12.41 14.58
CA SER A 388 -6.48 -12.41 15.71
C SER A 388 -5.12 -11.80 15.40
N LYS A 389 -4.77 -11.62 14.11
CA LYS A 389 -3.55 -10.93 13.67
C LYS A 389 -3.79 -9.45 13.35
N GLY A 390 -5.00 -8.95 13.60
CA GLY A 390 -5.34 -7.55 13.42
C GLY A 390 -4.60 -6.65 14.40
N LYS A 391 -4.41 -5.39 14.02
CA LYS A 391 -3.73 -4.35 14.79
C LYS A 391 -4.38 -3.00 14.54
N ILE A 392 -4.28 -2.10 15.52
CA ILE A 392 -4.76 -0.72 15.41
C ILE A 392 -3.83 0.02 14.44
N GLY A 393 -4.43 0.73 13.48
CA GLY A 393 -3.67 1.48 12.50
C GLY A 393 -3.01 2.71 13.12
N SER A 394 -1.75 2.97 12.78
CA SER A 394 -1.11 4.22 13.17
C SER A 394 -1.71 5.38 12.37
N ALA A 395 -2.32 6.33 13.07
CA ALA A 395 -2.83 7.55 12.47
C ALA A 395 -1.69 8.41 11.91
N TYR A 396 -2.00 9.18 10.87
CA TYR A 396 -1.09 10.15 10.28
C TYR A 396 -1.86 11.27 9.58
N VAL A 397 -1.15 12.34 9.19
CA VAL A 397 -1.73 13.45 8.40
C VAL A 397 -1.00 13.59 7.07
N LEU A 398 -1.69 14.08 6.05
CA LEU A 398 -1.10 14.45 4.76
C LEU A 398 -1.45 15.91 4.41
N PRO A 399 -0.52 16.70 3.84
CA PRO A 399 -0.81 18.06 3.38
C PRO A 399 -1.71 18.02 2.15
N LYS A 400 -2.58 19.01 1.98
CA LYS A 400 -3.50 19.08 0.82
C LYS A 400 -2.84 19.74 -0.37
N HIS A 401 -3.24 19.31 -1.57
CA HIS A 401 -2.61 19.76 -2.81
C HIS A 401 -2.65 21.27 -3.09
N LYS A 402 -3.79 21.91 -2.80
CA LYS A 402 -3.98 23.34 -3.07
C LYS A 402 -3.38 24.25 -1.99
N ASP A 403 -3.22 23.74 -0.78
CA ASP A 403 -2.82 24.49 0.40
C ASP A 403 -2.07 23.52 1.31
N LEU A 404 -0.74 23.65 1.31
CA LEU A 404 0.16 22.76 2.05
C LEU A 404 0.04 22.96 3.57
N GLU A 405 -0.50 24.10 4.04
CA GLU A 405 -0.77 24.34 5.47
C GLU A 405 -2.04 23.64 5.94
N ARG A 406 -2.90 23.20 5.01
CA ARG A 406 -4.11 22.45 5.34
C ARG A 406 -3.84 20.95 5.28
N TRP A 407 -4.15 20.27 6.38
CA TRP A 407 -3.89 18.84 6.52
C TRP A 407 -5.16 18.00 6.39
N ARG A 408 -4.98 16.71 6.08
CA ARG A 408 -6.02 15.70 6.12
C ARG A 408 -5.66 14.62 7.13
N PRO A 409 -6.49 14.37 8.15
CA PRO A 409 -6.32 13.21 9.03
C PRO A 409 -6.59 11.92 8.26
N ILE A 410 -5.73 10.93 8.47
CA ILE A 410 -5.88 9.56 8.00
C ILE A 410 -5.74 8.61 9.20
N ALA A 411 -6.81 7.89 9.50
CA ALA A 411 -6.85 6.80 10.49
C ALA A 411 -7.04 5.47 9.75
N PRO A 412 -5.98 4.69 9.49
CA PRO A 412 -6.09 3.46 8.68
C PRO A 412 -6.84 2.35 9.42
N ALA A 413 -7.99 1.93 8.90
CA ALA A 413 -8.77 0.81 9.44
C ALA A 413 -8.51 -0.54 8.72
N CYS A 414 -7.48 -0.62 7.86
CA CYS A 414 -7.29 -1.78 6.98
C CYS A 414 -6.68 -3.01 7.66
N SER A 415 -6.01 -2.80 8.80
CA SER A 415 -5.43 -3.86 9.63
C SER A 415 -6.27 -4.19 10.86
N GLU A 416 -7.40 -3.52 11.06
CA GLU A 416 -8.24 -3.72 12.23
C GLU A 416 -8.78 -5.17 12.28
N PRO A 417 -8.92 -5.77 13.46
CA PRO A 417 -9.46 -7.12 13.58
C PRO A 417 -10.89 -7.28 13.01
N THR A 418 -11.64 -6.18 12.96
CA THR A 418 -13.06 -6.11 12.56
C THR A 418 -13.25 -5.77 11.08
N THR A 419 -12.19 -5.54 10.29
CA THR A 419 -12.30 -5.05 8.89
C THR A 419 -13.22 -5.92 8.03
N THR A 420 -13.23 -7.24 8.22
CA THR A 420 -14.14 -8.14 7.49
C THR A 420 -15.60 -7.85 7.83
N GLY A 421 -15.92 -7.68 9.12
CA GLY A 421 -17.25 -7.28 9.59
C GLY A 421 -17.67 -5.91 9.05
N SER A 422 -16.77 -4.92 9.12
CA SER A 422 -17.05 -3.58 8.58
C SER A 422 -17.35 -3.60 7.08
N ARG A 423 -16.63 -4.42 6.29
CA ARG A 423 -16.93 -4.60 4.86
C ARG A 423 -18.27 -5.28 4.62
N TRP A 424 -18.64 -6.26 5.44
CA TRP A 424 -19.94 -6.90 5.38
C TRP A 424 -21.06 -5.91 5.64
N ILE A 425 -20.97 -5.16 6.74
CA ILE A 425 -21.95 -4.13 7.09
C ILE A 425 -22.06 -3.08 5.97
N ALA A 426 -20.95 -2.61 5.43
CA ALA A 426 -20.95 -1.64 4.34
C ALA A 426 -21.66 -2.19 3.08
N ARG A 427 -21.42 -3.46 2.72
CA ARG A 427 -22.12 -4.10 1.59
C ARG A 427 -23.62 -4.23 1.84
N THR A 428 -24.01 -4.66 3.03
CA THR A 428 -25.42 -4.77 3.41
C THR A 428 -26.10 -3.41 3.39
N LEU A 429 -25.46 -2.36 3.93
CA LEU A 429 -25.98 -1.00 3.90
C LEU A 429 -26.12 -0.48 2.46
N ASN A 430 -25.11 -0.66 1.61
CA ASN A 430 -25.19 -0.23 0.21
C ASN A 430 -26.34 -0.95 -0.52
N TYR A 431 -26.48 -2.26 -0.33
CA TYR A 431 -27.59 -3.02 -0.89
C TYR A 431 -28.96 -2.49 -0.42
N LEU A 432 -29.09 -2.16 0.86
CA LEU A 432 -30.32 -1.59 1.39
C LEU A 432 -30.62 -0.21 0.83
N LEU A 433 -29.60 0.65 0.71
CA LEU A 433 -29.71 1.99 0.12
C LEU A 433 -30.14 1.92 -1.35
N GLU A 434 -29.57 1.00 -2.13
CA GLU A 434 -29.97 0.75 -3.53
C GLU A 434 -31.42 0.26 -3.68
N LYS A 435 -32.01 -0.28 -2.61
CA LYS A 435 -33.38 -0.80 -2.59
C LYS A 435 -34.39 0.13 -1.92
N LEU A 436 -33.96 1.29 -1.42
CA LEU A 436 -34.92 2.32 -1.04
C LEU A 436 -35.65 2.77 -2.31
N PRO A 437 -37.00 2.75 -2.33
CA PRO A 437 -37.75 3.27 -3.47
C PRO A 437 -37.28 4.71 -3.73
N GLY A 438 -37.00 5.02 -5.00
CA GLY A 438 -36.36 6.26 -5.42
C GLY A 438 -36.92 7.46 -4.64
N ALA A 439 -36.04 8.07 -3.85
CA ALA A 439 -36.36 9.27 -3.11
C ALA A 439 -36.44 10.49 -4.03
#